data_AF-A0A662RCI5-F1
#
_entry.id   AF-A0A662RCI5-F1
#
_cell.length_a   1.000
_cell.length_b   1.000
_cell.length_c   1.000
_cell.angle_alpha   90.00
_cell.angle_beta   90.00
_cell.angle_gamma   90.00
#
_symmetry.space_group_name_H-M   'P 1'
#
loop_
_entity.id
_entity.type
_entity.pdbx_description
1 polymer ?
#
loop_
_entity_poly.entity_id
_entity_poly.type
_entity_poly.pdbx_seq_one_letter_code
_entity_poly.pdbx_strand_id
1 'polypeptide(L)'
;NYKKKVAKAEELLVLRIGEIETILKRINELGGDIIIENIKYSVSYEKLVGALKKFVDRETIDMNEVDEISKAFLVKKNMLFVDPLKKMIKPQSRLNLLAIREVMRDA
;
A
#
# COMPACT_ATOMS: atom_id res chain seq x y z
N ASN A 1 8.98 10.31 29.10
CA ASN A 1 10.02 9.60 28.30
C ASN A 1 9.70 9.73 26.81
N TYR A 2 9.98 10.92 26.23
CA TYR A 2 9.65 11.27 24.83
C TYR A 2 10.59 10.58 23.82
N LYS A 3 11.89 10.54 24.12
CA LYS A 3 12.92 9.89 23.28
C LYS A 3 12.60 8.43 22.99
N LYS A 4 12.12 7.67 23.99
CA LYS A 4 11.71 6.27 23.81
C LYS A 4 10.53 6.11 22.84
N LYS A 5 9.58 7.06 22.82
CA LYS A 5 8.43 7.02 21.90
C LYS A 5 8.85 7.29 20.45
N VAL A 6 9.78 8.23 20.24
CA VAL A 6 10.32 8.56 18.92
C VAL A 6 11.08 7.37 18.34
N ALA A 7 12.03 6.81 19.10
CA ALA A 7 12.78 5.63 18.67
C ALA A 7 11.85 4.46 18.31
N LYS A 8 10.78 4.26 19.09
CA LYS A 8 9.82 3.20 18.79
C LYS A 8 9.03 3.45 17.50
N ALA A 9 8.68 4.70 17.21
CA ALA A 9 7.98 5.05 15.98
C ALA A 9 8.89 4.84 14.75
N GLU A 10 10.18 5.14 14.87
CA GLU A 10 11.18 4.87 13.82
C GLU A 10 11.33 3.37 13.56
N GLU A 11 11.44 2.55 14.62
CA GLU A 11 11.46 1.08 14.48
C GLU A 11 10.23 0.55 13.74
N LEU A 12 9.04 1.05 14.08
CA LEU A 12 7.79 0.65 13.42
C LEU A 12 7.74 1.10 11.96
N LEU A 13 8.32 2.25 11.63
CA LEU A 13 8.39 2.73 10.26
C LEU A 13 9.31 1.85 9.42
N VAL A 14 10.51 1.56 9.92
CA VAL A 14 11.48 0.67 9.25
C VAL A 14 10.88 -0.73 9.04
N LEU A 15 10.22 -1.27 10.06
CA LEU A 15 9.51 -2.55 9.94
C LEU A 15 8.47 -2.50 8.81
N ARG A 16 7.64 -1.45 8.80
CA ARG A 16 6.56 -1.33 7.80
C ARG A 16 7.10 -1.13 6.38
N ILE A 17 8.21 -0.42 6.22
CA ILE A 17 8.93 -0.29 4.94
C ILE A 17 9.32 -1.68 4.44
N GLY A 18 10.04 -2.46 5.26
CA GLY A 18 10.50 -3.80 4.88
C GLY A 18 9.36 -4.78 4.56
N GLU A 19 8.23 -4.67 5.27
CA GLU A 19 7.02 -5.44 4.94
C GLU A 19 6.47 -5.12 3.54
N ILE A 20 6.37 -3.83 3.19
CA ILE A 20 5.87 -3.38 1.89
C ILE A 20 6.84 -3.83 0.78
N GLU A 21 8.14 -3.62 0.96
CA GLU A 21 9.18 -4.07 0.01
C GLU A 21 9.09 -5.58 -0.23
N THR A 22 8.96 -6.36 0.84
CA THR A 22 8.86 -7.82 0.75
C THR A 22 7.60 -8.25 -0.01
N ILE A 23 6.46 -7.59 0.23
CA ILE A 23 5.22 -7.85 -0.50
C ILE A 23 5.42 -7.56 -2.00
N LEU A 24 5.94 -6.39 -2.34
CA LEU A 24 6.14 -5.97 -3.73
C LEU A 24 7.13 -6.86 -4.46
N LYS A 25 8.26 -7.19 -3.82
CA LYS A 25 9.27 -8.10 -4.36
C LYS A 25 8.70 -9.49 -4.65
N ARG A 26 7.90 -10.04 -3.74
CA ARG A 26 7.22 -11.34 -3.96
C ARG A 26 6.30 -11.30 -5.16
N ILE A 27 5.51 -10.24 -5.33
CA ILE A 27 4.63 -10.10 -6.49
C ILE A 27 5.44 -9.94 -7.78
N ASN A 28 6.55 -9.21 -7.75
CA ASN A 28 7.42 -9.05 -8.91
C ASN A 28 8.08 -10.37 -9.34
N GLU A 29 8.61 -11.14 -8.38
CA GLU A 29 9.42 -12.33 -8.66
C GLU A 29 8.56 -13.58 -8.89
N LEU A 30 7.46 -13.72 -8.14
CA LEU A 30 6.66 -14.95 -8.10
C LEU A 30 5.27 -14.78 -8.70
N GLY A 31 4.91 -13.54 -9.07
CA GLY A 31 3.52 -13.17 -9.31
C GLY A 31 2.70 -13.19 -8.01
N GLY A 32 1.42 -12.92 -8.14
CA GLY A 32 0.48 -13.16 -7.05
C GLY A 32 -0.95 -13.07 -7.52
N ASP A 33 -1.83 -13.53 -6.65
CA ASP A 33 -3.25 -13.64 -6.97
C ASP A 33 -4.10 -13.14 -5.80
N ILE A 34 -5.31 -12.70 -6.14
CA ILE A 34 -6.37 -12.40 -5.19
C ILE A 34 -7.66 -13.08 -5.59
N ILE A 35 -8.42 -13.53 -4.60
CA ILE A 35 -9.77 -14.04 -4.78
C ILE A 35 -10.74 -12.91 -4.48
N ILE A 36 -11.59 -12.58 -5.46
CA ILE A 36 -12.70 -11.63 -5.34
C ILE A 36 -13.96 -12.38 -5.78
N GLU A 37 -14.95 -12.47 -4.88
CA GLU A 37 -16.22 -13.16 -5.15
C GLU A 37 -16.05 -14.59 -5.70
N ASN A 38 -15.11 -15.34 -5.12
CA ASN A 38 -14.72 -16.72 -5.52
C ASN A 38 -14.00 -16.86 -6.87
N ILE A 39 -13.69 -15.76 -7.55
CA ILE A 39 -12.89 -15.77 -8.79
C ILE A 39 -11.46 -15.37 -8.47
N LYS A 40 -10.49 -16.13 -9.02
CA LYS A 40 -9.06 -15.87 -8.87
C LYS A 40 -8.59 -14.89 -9.96
N TYR A 41 -7.99 -13.78 -9.53
CA TYR A 41 -7.43 -12.75 -10.40
C TYR A 41 -5.92 -12.63 -10.18
N SER A 42 -5.18 -12.53 -11.27
CA SER A 42 -3.73 -12.25 -11.22
C SER A 42 -3.48 -10.78 -10.90
N VAL A 43 -2.54 -10.55 -9.99
CA VAL A 43 -2.15 -9.23 -9.52
C VAL A 43 -0.96 -8.74 -10.35
N SER A 44 -1.12 -7.60 -11.01
CA SER A 44 -0.05 -6.97 -11.78
C SER A 44 0.85 -6.13 -10.87
N TYR A 45 2.14 -6.45 -10.84
CA TYR A 45 3.15 -5.68 -10.14
C TYR A 45 3.16 -4.20 -10.57
N GLU A 46 3.18 -3.95 -11.89
CA GLU A 46 3.19 -2.60 -12.46
C GLU A 46 1.97 -1.78 -12.02
N LYS A 47 0.78 -2.38 -12.01
CA LYS A 47 -0.44 -1.70 -11.56
C LYS A 47 -0.42 -1.42 -10.05
N LEU A 48 0.11 -2.33 -9.24
CA LEU A 48 0.29 -2.10 -7.79
C LEU A 48 1.24 -0.92 -7.54
N VAL A 49 2.41 -0.93 -8.18
CA VAL A 49 3.39 0.17 -8.05
C VAL A 49 2.78 1.48 -8.55
N GLY A 50 2.10 1.45 -9.70
CA GLY A 50 1.38 2.60 -10.25
C GLY A 50 0.23 3.10 -9.37
N ALA A 51 -0.35 2.26 -8.51
CA ALA A 51 -1.31 2.67 -7.49
C ALA A 51 -0.62 3.31 -6.29
N LEU A 52 0.47 2.73 -5.80
CA LEU A 52 1.22 3.22 -4.64
C LEU A 52 1.97 4.53 -4.92
N LYS A 53 2.54 4.69 -6.13
CA LYS A 53 3.20 5.93 -6.56
C LYS A 53 2.30 7.16 -6.46
N LYS A 54 0.98 6.98 -6.59
CA LYS A 54 0.03 8.09 -6.45
C LYS A 54 0.05 8.74 -5.06
N PHE A 55 0.49 8.01 -4.03
CA PHE A 55 0.58 8.49 -2.65
C PHE A 55 1.93 9.12 -2.29
N VAL A 56 2.87 9.21 -3.25
CA VAL A 56 4.14 9.92 -3.06
C VAL A 56 3.85 11.38 -2.71
N ASP A 57 3.07 12.06 -3.55
CA ASP A 57 2.75 13.49 -3.38
C ASP A 57 1.35 13.74 -2.80
N ARG A 58 0.48 12.71 -2.76
CA ARG A 58 -0.92 12.85 -2.34
C ARG A 58 -1.20 12.00 -1.11
N GLU A 59 -2.02 12.52 -0.18
CA GLU A 59 -2.48 11.70 0.97
C GLU A 59 -3.69 10.84 0.61
N THR A 60 -4.47 11.27 -0.37
CA THR A 60 -5.72 10.65 -0.82
C THR A 60 -5.84 10.73 -2.34
N ILE A 61 -6.54 9.77 -2.93
CA ILE A 61 -6.83 9.70 -4.38
C ILE A 61 -8.28 9.31 -4.62
N ASP A 62 -8.81 9.56 -5.82
CA ASP A 62 -10.15 9.11 -6.19
C ASP A 62 -10.21 7.57 -6.31
N MET A 63 -11.35 6.98 -5.97
CA MET A 63 -11.53 5.53 -5.96
C MET A 63 -11.41 4.86 -7.34
N ASN A 64 -11.54 5.64 -8.42
CA ASN A 64 -11.44 5.16 -9.80
C ASN A 64 -10.03 5.31 -10.38
N GLU A 65 -9.09 5.94 -9.64
CA GLU A 65 -7.69 6.07 -10.08
C GLU A 65 -6.88 4.77 -9.94
N VAL A 66 -7.46 3.73 -9.34
CA VAL A 66 -6.84 2.42 -9.11
C VAL A 66 -7.78 1.33 -9.59
N ASP A 67 -7.26 0.36 -10.35
CA ASP A 67 -8.05 -0.77 -10.80
C ASP A 67 -8.54 -1.64 -9.63
N GLU A 68 -9.66 -2.34 -9.82
CA GLU A 68 -10.30 -3.12 -8.76
C GLU A 68 -9.40 -4.20 -8.16
N ILE A 69 -8.55 -4.83 -8.98
CA ILE A 69 -7.66 -5.91 -8.51
C ILE A 69 -6.59 -5.33 -7.59
N SER A 70 -5.88 -4.29 -8.03
CA SER A 70 -4.87 -3.61 -7.22
C SER A 70 -5.47 -3.01 -5.95
N LYS A 71 -6.65 -2.39 -6.06
CA LYS A 71 -7.39 -1.82 -4.93
C LYS A 71 -7.73 -2.89 -3.90
N ALA A 72 -8.40 -3.96 -4.30
CA ALA A 72 -8.77 -5.07 -3.42
C ALA A 72 -7.55 -5.72 -2.78
N PHE A 73 -6.46 -5.90 -3.54
CA PHE A 73 -5.22 -6.47 -3.03
C PHE A 73 -4.59 -5.59 -1.94
N LEU A 74 -4.44 -4.29 -2.21
CA LEU A 74 -3.82 -3.36 -1.27
C LEU A 74 -4.67 -3.14 -0.01
N VAL A 75 -6.00 -3.19 -0.12
CA VAL A 75 -6.91 -3.21 1.03
C VAL A 75 -6.74 -4.49 1.85
N LYS A 76 -6.71 -5.66 1.19
CA LYS A 76 -6.51 -6.96 1.87
C LYS A 76 -5.16 -7.04 2.59
N LYS A 77 -4.14 -6.33 2.11
CA LYS A 77 -2.82 -6.23 2.74
C LYS A 77 -2.73 -5.13 3.82
N ASN A 78 -3.84 -4.52 4.21
CA ASN A 78 -3.90 -3.46 5.21
C ASN A 78 -2.97 -2.28 4.84
N MET A 79 -2.80 -2.00 3.54
CA MET A 79 -2.00 -0.87 3.06
C MET A 79 -2.89 0.34 2.82
N LEU A 80 -4.01 0.13 2.13
CA LEU A 80 -4.97 1.15 1.78
C LEU A 80 -6.33 0.93 2.45
N PHE A 81 -7.07 2.01 2.57
CA PHE A 81 -8.45 2.07 3.02
C PHE A 81 -9.28 2.78 1.95
N VAL A 82 -10.43 2.20 1.63
CA VAL A 82 -11.42 2.79 0.70
C VAL A 82 -12.52 3.43 1.54
N ASP A 83 -12.77 4.72 1.30
CA ASP A 83 -13.91 5.45 1.84
C ASP A 83 -14.97 5.58 0.74
N PRO A 84 -15.98 4.70 0.70
CA PRO A 84 -17.00 4.72 -0.35
C PRO A 84 -17.92 5.94 -0.24
N LEU A 85 -18.10 6.51 0.96
CA LEU A 85 -18.93 7.70 1.16
C LEU A 85 -18.28 8.92 0.50
N LYS A 86 -16.96 9.06 0.66
CA LYS A 86 -16.17 10.15 0.07
C LYS A 86 -15.60 9.83 -1.31
N LYS A 87 -15.84 8.63 -1.83
CA LYS A 87 -15.32 8.12 -3.10
C LYS A 87 -13.80 8.23 -3.23
N MET A 88 -13.08 7.99 -2.13
CA MET A 88 -11.62 8.18 -2.09
C MET A 88 -10.90 6.97 -1.49
N ILE A 89 -9.61 6.88 -1.78
CA ILE A 89 -8.69 5.90 -1.21
C ILE A 89 -7.59 6.65 -0.48
N LYS A 90 -7.18 6.13 0.67
CA LYS A 90 -6.07 6.66 1.46
C LYS A 90 -5.26 5.52 2.08
N PRO A 91 -4.00 5.74 2.48
CA PRO A 91 -3.30 4.77 3.31
C PRO A 91 -4.06 4.56 4.62
N GLN A 92 -4.10 3.31 5.09
CA GLN A 92 -4.88 2.95 6.29
C GLN A 92 -4.37 3.65 7.56
N SER A 93 -3.09 4.04 7.57
CA SER A 93 -2.48 4.81 8.65
C SER A 93 -1.44 5.80 8.11
N ARG A 94 -1.09 6.79 8.93
CA ARG A 94 0.03 7.70 8.62
C ARG A 94 1.36 6.95 8.52
N LEU A 95 1.54 5.85 9.27
CA LEU A 95 2.70 4.97 9.16
C LEU A 95 2.79 4.34 7.76
N ASN A 96 1.65 3.85 7.24
CA ASN A 96 1.59 3.32 5.87
C ASN A 96 1.89 4.40 4.84
N LEU A 97 1.37 5.62 5.00
CA LEU A 97 1.65 6.72 4.07
C LEU A 97 3.16 7.00 4.01
N LEU A 98 3.82 7.12 5.16
CA LEU A 98 5.26 7.37 5.21
C LEU A 98 6.07 6.20 4.64
N ALA A 99 5.71 4.96 4.98
CA ALA A 99 6.37 3.78 4.45
C ALA A 99 6.20 3.65 2.93
N ILE A 100 5.00 3.90 2.39
CA ILE A 100 4.75 3.90 0.94
C ILE A 100 5.60 4.97 0.26
N ARG A 101 5.67 6.19 0.81
CA ARG A 101 6.49 7.28 0.26
C ARG A 101 7.96 6.91 0.21
N GLU A 102 8.46 6.24 1.25
CA GLU A 102 9.85 5.80 1.29
C GLU A 102 10.10 4.73 0.22
N VAL A 103 9.30 3.67 0.19
CA VAL A 103 9.47 2.57 -0.78
C VAL A 103 9.30 3.03 -2.23
N MET A 104 8.39 3.98 -2.48
CA MET A 104 8.13 4.48 -3.83
C MET A 104 9.12 5.55 -4.30
N ARG A 105 9.98 6.07 -3.42
CA ARG A 105 10.95 7.12 -3.78
C ARG A 105 11.97 6.64 -4.81
N ASP A 106 12.36 5.37 -4.73
CA ASP A 106 13.39 4.75 -5.57
C ASP A 106 12.82 3.70 -6.57
N ALA A 107 11.50 3.61 -6.68
CA ALA A 107 10.79 2.60 -7.49
C ALA A 107 10.31 3.12 -8.85
#